data_AF-A0A285KPK9-F1
#
_entry.id   AF-A0A285KPK9-F1
#
_cell.length_a   1.000
_cell.length_b   1.000
_cell.length_c   1.000
_cell.angle_alpha   90.00
_cell.angle_beta   90.00
_cell.angle_gamma   90.00
#
_symmetry.space_group_name_H-M   'P 1'
#
loop_
_entity.id
_entity.type
_entity.pdbx_description
1 polymer ?
#
loop_
_entity_poly.entity_id
_entity_poly.type
_entity_poly.pdbx_seq_one_letter_code
_entity_poly.pdbx_strand_id
1 'polypeptide(L)'
;MAHNEELSEFLRGRRAALRPEVELTGRRVKGLRREELASLAGVSVDYYTRLEQGRPISPSEAVLDAIASALRLDDAERAYLHTVARRTPTRRRVAPKAQSVRPGLLALIEQLGDAPAFVLGRRTDVLASNRMARLLMADFPAMPARERNAVRWLTLDEGARSLFAADWCQVASDMAGVLRMDAARHPDDPRTATATRC
;
A
#
# COMPACT_ATOMS: atom_id res chain seq x y z
N MET A 1 -15.85 -3.78 2.46
CA MET A 1 -16.85 -2.85 1.90
C MET A 1 -16.21 -1.88 0.91
N ALA A 2 -15.06 -1.27 1.21
CA ALA A 2 -14.37 -0.32 0.31
C ALA A 2 -13.95 -0.84 -1.09
N HIS A 3 -13.60 -2.12 -1.23
CA HIS A 3 -13.14 -2.70 -2.51
C HIS A 3 -14.17 -2.58 -3.64
N ASN A 4 -15.41 -2.98 -3.36
CA ASN A 4 -16.46 -2.96 -4.36
C ASN A 4 -16.93 -1.53 -4.66
N GLU A 5 -16.64 -0.58 -3.77
CA GLU A 5 -16.95 0.83 -3.97
C GLU A 5 -16.00 1.45 -5.01
N GLU A 6 -14.69 1.17 -4.90
CA GLU A 6 -13.69 1.59 -5.89
C GLU A 6 -13.93 0.95 -7.27
N LEU A 7 -14.24 -0.35 -7.30
CA LEU A 7 -14.65 -1.03 -8.55
C LEU A 7 -15.92 -0.40 -9.14
N SER A 8 -16.94 -0.16 -8.31
CA SER A 8 -18.19 0.49 -8.71
C SER A 8 -17.95 1.88 -9.28
N GLU A 9 -17.14 2.70 -8.62
CA GLU A 9 -16.81 4.06 -9.05
C GLU A 9 -16.07 4.06 -10.39
N PHE A 10 -15.06 3.19 -10.53
CA PHE A 10 -14.33 3.03 -11.79
C PHE A 10 -15.26 2.66 -12.95
N LEU A 11 -16.13 1.65 -12.77
CA LEU A 11 -17.08 1.22 -13.80
C LEU A 11 -18.07 2.33 -14.19
N ARG A 12 -18.63 3.05 -13.20
CA ARG A 12 -19.53 4.18 -13.46
C ARG A 12 -18.83 5.29 -14.23
N GLY A 13 -17.60 5.65 -13.84
CA GLY A 13 -16.82 6.70 -14.47
C GLY A 13 -16.52 6.38 -15.93
N ARG A 14 -16.06 5.15 -16.22
CA ARG A 14 -15.76 4.71 -17.59
C ARG A 14 -17.00 4.62 -18.47
N ARG A 15 -18.10 4.08 -17.95
CA ARG A 15 -19.37 4.03 -18.69
C ARG A 15 -19.91 5.42 -19.02
N ALA A 16 -19.79 6.37 -18.11
CA ALA A 16 -20.24 7.75 -18.32
C ALA A 16 -19.36 8.52 -19.33
N ALA A 17 -18.09 8.16 -19.45
CA ALA A 17 -17.15 8.77 -20.38
C ALA A 17 -17.31 8.28 -21.83
N LEU A 18 -17.85 7.07 -22.03
CA LEU A 18 -18.07 6.52 -23.36
C LEU A 18 -19.22 7.20 -24.09
N ARG A 19 -19.00 7.53 -25.36
CA ARG A 19 -20.08 7.96 -26.25
C ARG A 19 -20.80 6.70 -26.75
N PRO A 20 -22.14 6.67 -26.76
CA PRO A 20 -22.87 5.53 -27.31
C PRO A 20 -22.56 5.40 -28.79
N GLU A 21 -22.13 4.22 -29.22
CA GLU A 21 -21.84 3.94 -30.63
C GLU A 21 -23.05 3.33 -31.36
N VAL A 22 -24.08 2.90 -30.63
CA VAL A 22 -25.26 2.26 -31.19
C VAL A 22 -26.52 3.04 -30.78
N GLU A 23 -27.23 3.61 -31.75
CA GLU A 23 -28.58 4.15 -31.56
C GLU A 23 -29.57 3.00 -31.46
N LEU A 24 -29.73 2.38 -30.28
CA LEU A 24 -30.72 1.30 -30.16
C LEU A 24 -32.17 1.76 -29.91
N THR A 25 -32.45 3.04 -29.61
CA THR A 25 -33.84 3.51 -29.37
C THR A 25 -34.09 5.01 -29.58
N GLY A 26 -33.38 5.68 -30.50
CA GLY A 26 -33.76 7.05 -30.94
C GLY A 26 -33.78 8.14 -29.85
N ARG A 27 -33.06 7.97 -28.73
CA ARG A 27 -33.02 8.96 -27.64
C ARG A 27 -31.61 9.11 -27.05
N ARG A 28 -30.98 10.26 -27.28
CA ARG A 28 -29.61 10.60 -26.83
C ARG A 28 -29.52 10.65 -25.30
N VAL A 29 -28.69 9.79 -24.73
CA VAL A 29 -28.23 9.87 -23.33
C VAL A 29 -26.71 10.06 -23.36
N LYS A 30 -26.18 10.91 -22.49
CA LYS A 30 -24.73 11.11 -22.34
C LYS A 30 -24.16 9.88 -21.60
N GLY A 31 -23.27 9.12 -22.24
CA GLY A 31 -22.74 7.85 -21.69
C GLY A 31 -23.35 6.60 -22.35
N LEU A 32 -22.67 5.45 -22.24
CA LEU A 32 -23.22 4.14 -22.62
C LEU A 32 -24.28 3.71 -21.58
N ARG A 33 -25.42 3.15 -22.01
CA ARG A 33 -26.42 2.63 -21.06
C ARG A 33 -25.93 1.34 -20.42
N ARG A 34 -26.48 1.01 -19.24
CA ARG A 34 -26.17 -0.25 -18.55
C ARG A 34 -26.59 -1.47 -19.38
N GLU A 35 -27.74 -1.36 -20.03
CA GLU A 35 -28.30 -2.40 -20.90
C GLU A 35 -27.39 -2.67 -22.11
N GLU A 36 -26.91 -1.60 -22.75
CA GLU A 36 -26.01 -1.67 -23.91
C GLU A 36 -24.66 -2.29 -23.52
N LEU A 37 -24.07 -1.86 -22.40
CA LEU A 37 -22.82 -2.42 -21.91
C LEU A 37 -22.97 -3.90 -21.54
N ALA A 38 -24.02 -4.25 -20.80
CA ALA A 38 -24.29 -5.63 -20.41
C ALA A 38 -24.42 -6.55 -21.63
N SER A 39 -25.12 -6.08 -22.68
CA SER A 39 -25.23 -6.77 -23.96
C SER A 39 -23.85 -6.97 -24.62
N LEU A 40 -23.04 -5.92 -24.73
CA LEU A 40 -21.70 -5.98 -25.31
C LEU A 40 -20.74 -6.89 -24.54
N ALA A 41 -20.86 -6.93 -23.21
CA ALA A 41 -20.02 -7.75 -22.34
C ALA A 41 -20.56 -9.18 -22.15
N GLY A 42 -21.71 -9.53 -22.73
CA GLY A 42 -22.32 -10.86 -22.59
C GLY A 42 -22.73 -11.21 -21.16
N VAL A 43 -23.10 -10.21 -20.35
CA VAL A 43 -23.55 -10.38 -18.96
C VAL A 43 -25.00 -9.89 -18.79
N SER A 44 -25.68 -10.32 -17.73
CA SER A 44 -27.03 -9.82 -17.47
C SER A 44 -26.99 -8.36 -16.97
N VAL A 45 -28.04 -7.59 -17.30
CA VAL A 45 -28.19 -6.20 -16.85
C VAL A 45 -28.21 -6.10 -15.32
N ASP A 46 -28.86 -7.05 -14.64
CA ASP A 46 -28.87 -7.14 -13.17
C ASP A 46 -27.45 -7.37 -12.61
N TYR A 47 -26.67 -8.27 -13.23
CA TYR A 47 -25.30 -8.54 -12.81
C TYR A 47 -24.42 -7.29 -12.92
N TYR A 48 -24.46 -6.59 -14.06
CA TYR A 48 -23.72 -5.34 -14.24
C TYR A 48 -24.20 -4.24 -13.29
N THR A 49 -25.51 -4.14 -13.04
CA THR A 49 -26.08 -3.18 -12.08
C THR A 49 -25.57 -3.44 -10.67
N ARG A 50 -25.46 -4.70 -10.25
CA ARG A 50 -24.91 -5.07 -8.94
C ARG A 50 -23.43 -4.73 -8.81
N LEU A 51 -22.65 -4.85 -9.89
CA LEU A 51 -21.25 -4.42 -9.93
C LEU A 51 -21.15 -2.90 -9.72
N GLU A 52 -21.93 -2.12 -10.48
CA GLU A 52 -22.00 -0.67 -10.31
C GLU A 52 -22.63 -0.22 -8.99
N GLN A 53 -23.28 -1.08 -8.23
CA GLN A 53 -23.79 -0.77 -6.88
C GLN A 53 -22.80 -1.14 -5.77
N GLY A 54 -21.64 -1.71 -6.12
CA GLY A 54 -20.67 -2.19 -5.16
C GLY A 54 -21.17 -3.37 -4.31
N ARG A 55 -22.15 -4.13 -4.81
CA ARG A 55 -22.65 -5.33 -4.12
C ARG A 55 -21.53 -6.36 -3.98
N PRO A 56 -21.56 -7.23 -2.94
CA PRO A 56 -20.55 -8.26 -2.72
C PRO A 56 -20.65 -9.40 -3.74
N ILE A 57 -20.21 -9.12 -4.96
CA ILE A 57 -20.08 -10.08 -6.06
C ILE A 57 -18.65 -10.01 -6.59
N SER A 58 -18.07 -11.18 -6.88
CA SER A 58 -16.72 -11.30 -7.41
C SER A 58 -16.80 -11.76 -8.87
N PRO A 59 -16.50 -10.87 -9.84
CA PRO A 59 -16.48 -11.23 -11.24
C PRO A 59 -15.27 -12.12 -11.56
N SER A 60 -15.45 -13.07 -12.48
CA SER A 60 -14.34 -13.88 -12.99
C SER A 60 -13.45 -13.05 -13.91
N GLU A 61 -12.23 -13.52 -14.17
CA GLU A 61 -11.31 -12.87 -15.12
C GLU A 61 -11.93 -12.72 -16.51
N ALA A 62 -12.63 -13.75 -17.00
CA ALA A 62 -13.32 -13.70 -18.28
C ALA A 62 -14.41 -12.62 -18.32
N VAL A 63 -15.13 -12.40 -17.22
CA VAL A 63 -16.15 -11.35 -17.12
C VAL A 63 -15.50 -9.96 -17.07
N LEU A 64 -14.39 -9.80 -16.35
CA LEU A 64 -13.64 -8.54 -16.32
C LEU A 64 -13.08 -8.19 -17.70
N ASP A 65 -12.60 -9.18 -18.42
CA ASP A 65 -12.08 -9.05 -19.77
C ASP A 65 -13.17 -8.61 -20.75
N ALA A 66 -14.34 -9.24 -20.70
CA ALA A 66 -15.48 -8.86 -21.52
C ALA A 66 -15.97 -7.43 -21.20
N ILE A 67 -16.00 -7.06 -19.92
CA ILE A 67 -16.35 -5.69 -19.49
C ILE A 67 -15.30 -4.68 -19.96
N ALA A 68 -14.01 -4.99 -19.88
CA ALA A 68 -12.93 -4.13 -20.37
C ALA A 68 -13.04 -3.89 -21.88
N SER A 69 -13.33 -4.94 -22.64
CA SER A 69 -13.58 -4.85 -24.08
C SER A 69 -14.82 -4.01 -24.40
N ALA A 70 -15.93 -4.21 -23.71
CA ALA A 70 -17.15 -3.42 -23.88
C ALA A 70 -16.94 -1.94 -23.52
N LEU A 71 -16.09 -1.67 -22.52
CA LEU A 71 -15.71 -0.32 -22.10
C LEU A 71 -14.57 0.31 -22.93
N ARG A 72 -13.99 -0.43 -23.89
CA ARG A 72 -12.85 0.01 -24.71
C ARG A 72 -11.68 0.54 -23.87
N LEU A 73 -11.40 -0.14 -22.77
CA LEU A 73 -10.31 0.23 -21.88
C LEU A 73 -8.97 0.01 -22.59
N ASP A 74 -8.04 0.93 -22.37
CA ASP A 74 -6.64 0.71 -22.74
C ASP A 74 -5.94 -0.30 -21.80
N ASP A 75 -4.69 -0.64 -22.11
CA ASP A 75 -3.93 -1.64 -21.34
C ASP A 75 -3.74 -1.24 -19.86
N ALA A 76 -3.55 0.06 -19.59
CA ALA A 76 -3.37 0.57 -18.23
C ALA A 76 -4.68 0.51 -17.43
N GLU A 77 -5.78 0.86 -18.07
CA GLU A 77 -7.13 0.81 -17.51
C GLU A 77 -7.60 -0.62 -17.28
N ARG A 78 -7.25 -1.55 -18.18
CA ARG A 78 -7.49 -2.99 -18.04
C ARG A 78 -6.71 -3.56 -16.86
N ALA A 79 -5.42 -3.21 -16.74
CA ALA A 79 -4.60 -3.62 -15.60
C ALA A 79 -5.16 -3.07 -14.28
N TYR A 80 -5.62 -1.81 -14.28
CA TYR A 80 -6.26 -1.21 -13.12
C TYR A 80 -7.57 -1.93 -12.76
N LEU A 81 -8.46 -2.19 -13.73
CA LEU A 81 -9.71 -2.94 -13.54
C LEU A 81 -9.46 -4.29 -12.85
N HIS A 82 -8.49 -5.06 -13.34
CA HIS A 82 -8.11 -6.35 -12.74
C HIS A 82 -7.57 -6.18 -11.33
N THR A 83 -6.75 -5.15 -11.09
CA THR A 83 -6.23 -4.84 -9.76
C THR A 83 -7.36 -4.54 -8.78
N VAL A 84 -8.27 -3.63 -9.15
CA VAL A 84 -9.42 -3.23 -8.32
C VAL A 84 -10.57 -4.21 -8.32
N ALA A 85 -10.53 -5.29 -9.09
CA ALA A 85 -11.47 -6.40 -8.96
C ALA A 85 -10.91 -7.52 -8.06
N ARG A 86 -9.59 -7.71 -8.07
CA ARG A 86 -8.89 -8.76 -7.30
C ARG A 86 -8.57 -8.40 -5.87
N ARG A 87 -8.60 -7.13 -5.43
CA ARG A 87 -8.39 -6.83 -4.00
C ARG A 87 -9.47 -7.51 -3.18
N THR A 88 -9.19 -8.71 -2.68
CA THR A 88 -10.03 -9.39 -1.70
C THR A 88 -10.32 -8.37 -0.61
N PRO A 89 -11.56 -8.21 -0.11
CA PRO A 89 -11.85 -7.28 0.97
C PRO A 89 -10.80 -7.58 2.04
N THR A 90 -9.86 -6.64 2.19
CA THR A 90 -8.69 -6.86 3.03
C THR A 90 -9.26 -7.24 4.37
N ARG A 91 -9.14 -8.52 4.73
CA ARG A 91 -9.63 -9.08 5.98
C ARG A 91 -9.10 -8.16 7.04
N ARG A 92 -9.96 -7.24 7.53
CA ARG A 92 -9.68 -6.08 8.37
C ARG A 92 -8.20 -6.07 8.72
N ARG A 93 -7.35 -5.52 7.82
CA ARG A 93 -5.89 -5.79 7.79
C ARG A 93 -5.42 -5.85 9.23
N VAL A 94 -5.28 -7.07 9.76
CA VAL A 94 -5.00 -7.24 11.19
C VAL A 94 -3.71 -6.47 11.34
N ALA A 95 -3.72 -5.40 12.14
CA ALA A 95 -2.52 -4.61 12.38
C ALA A 95 -1.41 -5.65 12.63
N PRO A 96 -0.36 -5.70 11.78
CA PRO A 96 0.59 -6.78 11.85
C PRO A 96 1.05 -6.88 13.29
N LYS A 97 0.99 -8.08 13.88
CA LYS A 97 1.29 -8.29 15.31
C LYS A 97 2.53 -7.48 15.66
N ALA A 98 2.42 -6.69 16.73
CA ALA A 98 3.55 -5.91 17.24
C ALA A 98 4.77 -6.83 17.34
N GLN A 99 5.86 -6.46 16.65
CA GLN A 99 7.08 -7.23 16.74
C GLN A 99 7.62 -7.10 18.16
N SER A 100 7.92 -8.23 18.79
CA SER A 100 8.49 -8.26 20.14
C SER A 100 9.88 -8.87 20.09
N VAL A 101 10.76 -8.34 20.94
CA VAL A 101 12.12 -8.85 21.12
C VAL A 101 12.07 -10.01 22.11
N ARG A 102 12.71 -11.13 21.77
CA ARG A 102 12.83 -12.26 22.69
C ARG A 102 13.70 -11.85 23.89
N PRO A 103 13.37 -12.26 25.14
CA PRO A 103 14.14 -11.88 26.32
C PRO A 103 15.64 -12.18 26.22
N GLY A 104 16.02 -13.32 25.62
CA GLY A 104 17.44 -13.67 25.44
C GLY A 104 18.20 -12.72 24.51
N LEU A 105 17.54 -12.18 23.48
CA LEU A 105 18.16 -11.19 22.59
C LEU A 105 18.31 -9.83 23.29
N LEU A 106 17.35 -9.46 24.14
CA LEU A 106 17.46 -8.26 24.96
C LEU A 106 18.64 -8.38 25.95
N ALA A 107 18.76 -9.53 26.61
CA ALA A 107 19.89 -9.80 27.51
C ALA A 107 21.23 -9.75 26.77
N LEU A 108 21.29 -10.28 25.55
CA LEU A 108 22.49 -10.25 24.71
C LEU A 108 22.93 -8.80 24.40
N ILE A 109 22.03 -7.94 23.94
CA ILE A 109 22.42 -6.56 23.55
C ILE A 109 22.84 -5.73 24.77
N GLU A 110 22.29 -6.02 25.95
CA GLU A 110 22.70 -5.34 27.20
C GLU A 110 24.07 -5.81 27.69
N GLN A 111 24.54 -6.99 27.29
CA GLN A 111 25.89 -7.49 27.62
C GLN A 111 27.01 -6.90 26.75
N LEU A 112 26.68 -6.17 25.68
CA LEU A 112 27.67 -5.58 24.78
C LEU A 112 28.44 -4.38 25.39
N GLY A 113 28.16 -4.03 26.66
CA GLY A 113 28.91 -3.03 27.40
C GLY A 113 28.85 -1.65 26.73
N ASP A 114 30.03 -1.15 26.33
CA ASP A 114 30.19 0.18 25.73
C ASP A 114 29.95 0.21 24.21
N ALA A 115 29.54 -0.91 23.60
CA ALA A 115 29.13 -0.93 22.19
C ALA A 115 27.64 -0.56 22.06
N PRO A 116 27.28 0.53 21.36
CA PRO A 116 25.88 0.85 21.06
C PRO A 116 25.22 -0.25 20.24
N ALA A 117 24.05 -0.73 20.67
CA ALA A 117 23.30 -1.75 19.94
C ALA A 117 21.79 -1.51 19.99
N PHE A 118 21.12 -1.83 18.88
CA PHE A 118 19.66 -1.81 18.74
C PHE A 118 19.17 -3.02 17.94
N VAL A 119 17.93 -3.41 18.22
CA VAL A 119 17.20 -4.45 17.47
C VAL A 119 16.20 -3.77 16.56
N LEU A 120 16.36 -3.93 15.25
CA LEU A 120 15.45 -3.38 14.25
C LEU A 120 14.39 -4.39 13.84
N GLY A 121 13.15 -3.91 13.74
CA GLY A 121 12.02 -4.59 13.15
C GLY A 121 11.87 -4.27 11.66
N ARG A 122 10.69 -4.58 11.11
CA ARG A 122 10.33 -4.17 9.75
C ARG A 122 10.42 -2.64 9.65
N ARG A 123 10.72 -2.13 8.47
CA ARG A 123 10.84 -0.70 8.18
C ARG A 123 11.84 0.06 9.04
N THR A 124 12.76 -0.65 9.71
CA THR A 124 13.71 -0.08 10.68
C THR A 124 13.07 0.45 11.96
N ASP A 125 11.90 -0.08 12.35
CA ASP A 125 11.32 0.21 13.67
C ASP A 125 12.28 -0.26 14.77
N VAL A 126 12.58 0.60 15.75
CA VAL A 126 13.49 0.26 16.85
C VAL A 126 12.71 -0.51 17.91
N LEU A 127 12.97 -1.81 18.03
CA LEU A 127 12.27 -2.70 18.95
C LEU A 127 12.93 -2.76 20.34
N ALA A 128 14.25 -2.60 20.39
CA ALA A 128 15.03 -2.49 21.62
C ALA A 128 16.33 -1.73 21.36
N SER A 129 16.88 -1.12 22.41
CA SER A 129 18.20 -0.48 22.41
C SER A 129 18.86 -0.67 23.78
N ASN A 130 20.16 -0.93 23.78
CA ASN A 130 20.93 -1.01 25.03
C ASN A 130 21.19 0.38 25.61
N ARG A 131 21.73 0.44 26.83
CA ARG A 131 22.04 1.72 27.50
C ARG A 131 22.94 2.63 26.64
N MET A 132 23.98 2.09 26.01
CA MET A 132 24.92 2.90 25.24
C MET A 132 24.28 3.51 23.98
N ALA A 133 23.45 2.77 23.25
CA ALA A 133 22.70 3.31 22.12
C ALA A 133 21.75 4.45 22.53
N ARG A 134 21.16 4.35 23.73
CA ARG A 134 20.29 5.43 24.26
C ARG A 134 21.05 6.71 24.58
N LEU A 135 22.28 6.58 25.07
CA LEU A 135 23.14 7.72 25.40
C LEU A 135 23.75 8.38 24.15
N LEU A 136 24.20 7.57 23.19
CA LEU A 136 24.89 8.07 22.00
C LEU A 136 23.93 8.60 20.93
N MET A 137 22.78 7.93 20.75
CA MET A 137 21.89 8.18 19.62
C MET A 137 20.58 8.81 20.08
N ALA A 138 19.73 8.02 20.74
CA ALA A 138 18.41 8.44 21.17
C ALA A 138 17.80 7.44 22.14
N ASP A 139 17.08 7.95 23.16
CA ASP A 139 16.26 7.14 24.04
C ASP A 139 14.92 6.76 23.38
N PHE A 140 14.99 5.90 22.35
CA PHE A 140 13.80 5.40 21.64
C PHE A 140 12.71 4.85 22.57
N PRO A 141 13.02 4.10 23.65
CA PRO A 141 12.02 3.68 24.63
C PRO A 141 11.22 4.81 25.29
N ALA A 142 11.79 6.02 25.40
CA ALA A 142 11.11 7.20 25.93
C ALA A 142 10.23 7.92 24.88
N MET A 143 10.37 7.62 23.59
CA MET A 143 9.60 8.25 22.51
C MET A 143 8.22 7.61 22.31
N PRO A 144 7.24 8.31 21.72
CA PRO A 144 6.00 7.69 21.25
C PRO A 144 6.27 6.53 20.29
N ALA A 145 5.54 5.42 20.39
CA ALA A 145 5.78 4.23 19.57
C ALA A 145 5.83 4.50 18.05
N ARG A 146 5.05 5.47 17.56
CA ARG A 146 5.02 5.89 16.14
C ARG A 146 6.29 6.62 15.68
N GLU A 147 7.13 7.06 16.59
CA GLU A 147 8.36 7.82 16.31
C GLU A 147 9.63 6.96 16.46
N ARG A 148 9.49 5.73 16.99
CA ARG A 148 10.60 4.78 17.23
C ARG A 148 11.06 4.11 15.94
N ASN A 149 11.64 4.87 15.02
CA ASN A 149 12.09 4.39 13.73
C ASN A 149 13.46 4.97 13.38
N ALA A 150 14.42 4.11 13.02
CA ALA A 150 15.82 4.50 12.85
C ALA A 150 16.02 5.41 11.63
N VAL A 151 15.38 5.12 10.49
CA VAL A 151 15.41 6.00 9.31
C VAL A 151 14.81 7.36 9.65
N ARG A 152 13.67 7.37 10.35
CA ARG A 152 13.02 8.63 10.75
C ARG A 152 13.93 9.47 11.62
N TRP A 153 14.52 8.89 12.65
CA TRP A 153 15.47 9.59 13.53
C TRP A 153 16.67 10.10 12.72
N LEU A 154 17.30 9.25 11.92
CA LEU A 154 18.45 9.62 11.10
C LEU A 154 18.18 10.80 10.14
N THR A 155 16.96 10.89 9.62
CA THR A 155 16.59 11.89 8.59
C THR A 155 15.96 13.15 9.15
N LEU A 156 15.25 13.08 10.27
CA LEU A 156 14.47 14.19 10.82
C LEU A 156 15.07 14.82 12.08
N ASP A 157 15.95 14.12 12.79
CA ASP A 157 16.57 14.61 14.01
C ASP A 157 17.86 15.37 13.69
N GLU A 158 17.96 16.62 14.14
CA GLU A 158 19.17 17.43 13.92
C GLU A 158 20.38 16.85 14.65
N GLY A 159 20.18 16.23 15.83
CA GLY A 159 21.22 15.57 16.60
C GLY A 159 21.81 14.37 15.85
N ALA A 160 20.98 13.61 15.12
CA ALA A 160 21.47 12.53 14.25
C ALA A 160 22.35 13.08 13.11
N ARG A 161 21.97 14.22 12.53
CA ARG A 161 22.75 14.87 11.47
C ARG A 161 24.09 15.38 11.99
N SER A 162 24.12 15.93 13.21
CA SER A 162 25.36 16.32 13.88
C SER A 162 26.23 15.12 14.28
N LEU A 163 25.63 14.02 14.73
CA LEU A 163 26.36 12.82 15.18
C LEU A 163 27.17 12.18 14.04
N PHE A 164 26.57 12.05 12.85
CA PHE A 164 27.24 11.44 11.69
C PHE A 164 28.00 12.45 10.83
N ALA A 165 27.72 13.75 10.97
CA ALA A 165 28.41 14.84 10.28
C ALA A 165 28.66 14.55 8.78
N ALA A 166 29.91 14.39 8.36
CA ALA A 166 30.29 14.16 6.96
C ALA A 166 29.76 12.81 6.41
N ASP A 167 29.59 11.81 7.27
CA ASP A 167 29.14 10.47 6.89
C ASP A 167 27.61 10.38 6.77
N TRP A 168 26.87 11.41 7.17
CA TRP A 168 25.41 11.38 7.25
C TRP A 168 24.76 10.96 5.92
N CYS A 169 25.21 11.51 4.79
CA CYS A 169 24.68 11.17 3.46
C CYS A 169 24.85 9.68 3.14
N GLN A 170 26.01 9.11 3.49
CA GLN A 170 26.31 7.71 3.25
C GLN A 170 25.42 6.82 4.12
N VAL A 171 25.36 7.09 5.43
CA VAL A 171 24.54 6.32 6.38
C VAL A 171 23.05 6.39 6.01
N ALA A 172 22.56 7.56 5.57
CA ALA A 172 21.18 7.73 5.13
C ALA A 172 20.88 6.93 3.85
N SER A 173 21.81 6.93 2.89
CA SER A 173 21.69 6.15 1.65
C SER A 173 21.66 4.64 1.93
N ASP A 174 22.55 4.16 2.80
CA ASP A 174 22.61 2.75 3.18
C ASP A 174 21.32 2.30 3.88
N MET A 175 20.81 3.11 4.80
CA MET A 175 19.56 2.82 5.49
C MET A 175 18.35 2.88 4.54
N ALA A 176 18.35 3.78 3.56
CA ALA A 176 17.35 3.78 2.50
C ALA A 176 17.43 2.51 1.64
N GLY A 177 18.64 1.98 1.41
CA GLY A 177 18.85 0.67 0.79
C GLY A 177 18.20 -0.48 1.56
N VAL A 178 18.42 -0.53 2.88
CA VAL A 178 17.79 -1.51 3.78
C VAL A 178 16.27 -1.41 3.71
N LEU A 179 15.71 -0.19 3.71
CA LEU A 179 14.27 0.02 3.62
C LEU A 179 13.69 -0.46 2.29
N ARG A 180 14.38 -0.21 1.16
CA ARG A 180 13.96 -0.72 -0.16
C ARG A 180 13.96 -2.25 -0.20
N MET A 181 14.95 -2.90 0.42
CA MET A 181 15.01 -4.36 0.52
C MET A 181 13.86 -4.92 1.36
N ASP A 182 13.54 -4.30 2.51
CA ASP A 182 12.40 -4.69 3.35
C ASP A 182 11.07 -4.52 2.61
N ALA A 183 10.91 -3.42 1.87
CA ALA A 183 9.75 -3.16 1.03
C ALA A 183 9.53 -4.24 -0.04
N ALA A 184 10.61 -4.67 -0.70
CA ALA A 184 10.55 -5.73 -1.71
C ALA A 184 10.14 -7.09 -1.11
N ARG A 185 10.53 -7.38 0.13
CA ARG A 185 10.13 -8.61 0.85
C ARG A 185 8.69 -8.57 1.38
N HIS A 186 8.14 -7.36 1.56
CA HIS A 186 6.83 -7.13 2.15
C HIS A 186 5.99 -6.17 1.28
N PRO A 187 5.65 -6.56 0.03
CA PRO A 187 4.99 -5.68 -0.94
C PRO A 187 3.59 -5.24 -0.52
N ASP A 188 2.92 -6.03 0.33
CA ASP A 188 1.58 -5.72 0.85
C ASP A 188 1.60 -4.88 2.13
N ASP A 189 2.74 -4.35 2.56
CA ASP A 189 2.81 -3.58 3.80
C ASP A 189 2.52 -2.09 3.53
N PRO A 190 1.40 -1.51 4.02
CA PRO A 190 0.87 -0.22 3.53
C PRO A 190 1.67 1.04 3.90
N ARG A 191 2.59 0.99 4.87
CA ARG A 191 3.47 2.10 5.29
C ARG A 191 4.83 2.12 4.59
N THR A 192 5.04 1.31 3.54
CA THR A 192 6.35 1.25 2.84
C THR A 192 6.42 2.19 1.63
N ALA A 193 5.38 2.98 1.40
CA ALA A 193 5.40 4.07 0.44
C ALA A 193 6.14 5.28 1.04
N THR A 194 7.14 5.76 0.28
CA THR A 194 7.97 6.97 0.49
C THR A 194 9.30 6.71 1.20
N ALA A 195 10.31 6.29 0.42
CA ALA A 195 11.71 6.50 0.77
C ALA A 195 12.26 7.62 -0.13
N THR A 196 12.57 8.74 0.54
CA THR A 196 12.99 10.05 0.01
C THR A 196 14.23 9.94 -0.88
N ARG A 197 14.24 10.69 -1.99
CA ARG A 197 15.47 11.01 -2.73
C ARG A 197 16.29 12.00 -1.90
N CYS A 198 17.61 11.81 -1.84
CA CYS A 198 18.54 12.83 -1.38
C CYS A 198 18.50 14.05 -2.30
#